data_AF-A0A6N3DTV6-F1
#
_entry.id   AF-A0A6N3DTV6-F1
#
_cell.length_a   1.000
_cell.length_b   1.000
_cell.length_c   1.000
_cell.angle_alpha   90.00
_cell.angle_beta   90.00
_cell.angle_gamma   90.00
#
_symmetry.space_group_name_H-M   'P 1'
#
loop_
_entity.id
_entity.type
_entity.pdbx_description
1 polymer ?
#
loop_
_entity_poly.entity_id
_entity_poly.type
_entity_poly.pdbx_seq_one_letter_code
_entity_poly.pdbx_strand_id
1 'polypeptide(L)'
;MSEEEENYRSWVGANGVALNQLNDLFLEMEVGYDPLHLPGIVEDIDNTWFPRYHGIFNQIKQEYVSARFWIYEGLTDRTLHYSDKDVYLVDTLDYPVYGIGIEKVKAAYRSIYSIFDKLAYFLNKYLKLGISDDVISFVNLWYKDVRNQKRRKEIQKIQRENYALNGLWWIYKDLRNKTVYGDKHIDPVLKKISGVRNAMEHRYLKILDYYELNLNKESSRLDEFAYNISFNDFEELTIELLKLAREAIIQLIMIIKIEESKKVFQRFYTENTSRTNTESSGIGLYLSKKLVEGMRGEMTAKLDGGIFSISVKLRRV
;
A
#
# COMPACT_ATOMS: atom_id res chain seq x y z
N MET A 1 4.47 -21.34 -20.89
CA MET A 1 4.49 -19.89 -20.67
C MET A 1 4.97 -19.26 -21.98
N SER A 2 4.47 -18.09 -22.39
CA SER A 2 5.06 -17.40 -23.56
C SER A 2 6.37 -16.71 -23.16
N GLU A 3 7.25 -16.44 -24.12
CA GLU A 3 8.50 -15.68 -23.87
C GLU A 3 8.21 -14.30 -23.25
N GLU A 4 7.15 -13.63 -23.71
CA GLU A 4 6.69 -12.36 -23.14
C GLU A 4 6.28 -12.50 -21.66
N GLU A 5 5.55 -13.56 -21.30
CA GLU A 5 5.15 -13.81 -19.92
C GLU A 5 6.35 -14.17 -19.04
N GLU A 6 7.30 -14.95 -19.55
CA GLU A 6 8.55 -15.28 -18.85
C GLU A 6 9.40 -14.03 -18.55
N ASN A 7 9.54 -13.14 -19.53
CA ASN A 7 10.25 -11.87 -19.38
C ASN A 7 9.57 -10.97 -18.34
N TYR A 8 8.24 -10.88 -18.38
CA TYR A 8 7.47 -10.12 -17.40
C TYR A 8 7.64 -10.68 -15.99
N ARG A 9 7.46 -12.00 -15.79
CA ARG A 9 7.58 -12.61 -14.45
C ARG A 9 8.99 -12.52 -13.90
N SER A 10 10.01 -12.68 -14.75
CA SER A 10 11.41 -12.49 -14.36
C SER A 10 11.66 -11.05 -13.90
N TRP A 11 11.13 -10.06 -14.63
CA TRP A 11 11.22 -8.65 -14.24
C TRP A 11 10.50 -8.37 -12.91
N VAL A 12 9.32 -8.95 -12.70
CA VAL A 12 8.56 -8.82 -11.45
C VAL A 12 9.34 -9.38 -10.27
N GLY A 13 9.89 -10.60 -10.41
CA GLY A 13 10.72 -11.25 -9.40
C GLY A 13 11.97 -10.44 -9.08
N ALA A 14 12.74 -10.05 -10.10
CA ALA A 14 13.99 -9.33 -9.94
C ALA A 14 13.82 -7.95 -9.25
N ASN A 15 12.70 -7.29 -9.48
CA ASN A 15 12.41 -5.98 -8.88
C ASN A 15 11.75 -6.04 -7.50
N GLY A 16 11.37 -7.24 -7.00
CA GLY A 16 10.72 -7.38 -5.69
C GLY A 16 9.29 -6.83 -5.65
N VAL A 17 8.56 -6.90 -6.76
CA VAL A 17 7.25 -6.22 -6.95
C VAL A 17 6.08 -7.20 -7.13
N ALA A 18 6.28 -8.48 -6.80
CA ALA A 18 5.20 -9.45 -6.70
C ALA A 18 4.42 -9.27 -5.39
N LEU A 19 3.09 -9.40 -5.39
CA LEU A 19 2.30 -9.57 -4.16
C LEU A 19 2.48 -11.00 -3.61
N ASN A 20 3.72 -11.33 -3.29
CA ASN A 20 4.22 -12.61 -2.77
C ASN A 20 5.32 -12.35 -1.76
N GLN A 21 5.16 -12.86 -0.54
CA GLN A 21 6.17 -12.69 0.53
C GLN A 21 7.45 -13.47 0.25
N LEU A 22 7.42 -14.52 -0.59
CA LEU A 22 8.64 -15.22 -1.00
C LEU A 22 9.55 -14.32 -1.84
N ASN A 23 9.00 -13.31 -2.52
CA ASN A 23 9.78 -12.35 -3.30
C ASN A 23 10.62 -11.39 -2.43
N ASP A 24 10.47 -11.43 -1.10
CA ASP A 24 11.38 -10.76 -0.16
C ASP A 24 12.71 -11.52 0.02
N LEU A 25 12.73 -12.81 -0.30
CA LEU A 25 13.88 -13.71 -0.13
C LEU A 25 14.48 -14.16 -1.45
N PHE A 26 13.65 -14.23 -2.48
CA PHE A 26 13.94 -14.79 -3.79
C PHE A 26 13.67 -13.74 -4.87
N LEU A 27 14.48 -13.74 -5.92
CA LEU A 27 14.44 -12.76 -7.02
C LEU A 27 14.19 -13.42 -8.38
N GLU A 28 13.89 -14.72 -8.38
CA GLU A 28 13.69 -15.54 -9.56
C GLU A 28 12.25 -15.42 -10.12
N MET A 29 12.05 -15.90 -11.35
CA MET A 29 10.76 -15.86 -12.04
C MET A 29 9.66 -16.60 -11.27
N GLU A 30 10.03 -17.68 -10.58
CA GLU A 30 9.12 -18.57 -9.86
C GLU A 30 8.37 -17.86 -8.74
N VAL A 31 8.91 -16.76 -8.21
CA VAL A 31 8.24 -15.94 -7.19
C VAL A 31 7.51 -14.71 -7.74
N GLY A 32 7.62 -14.46 -9.05
CA GLY A 32 7.00 -13.36 -9.80
C GLY A 32 5.49 -13.52 -10.07
N TYR A 33 4.70 -13.86 -9.04
CA TYR A 33 3.25 -14.03 -9.12
C TYR A 33 2.55 -13.52 -7.84
N ASP A 34 1.22 -13.40 -7.83
CA ASP A 34 0.48 -12.64 -6.78
C ASP A 34 -0.48 -13.48 -5.91
N PRO A 35 0.01 -14.43 -5.09
CA PRO A 35 -0.83 -15.33 -4.30
C PRO A 35 -1.55 -14.66 -3.11
N LEU A 36 -1.11 -13.47 -2.68
CA LEU A 36 -1.62 -12.85 -1.45
C LEU A 36 -3.14 -12.60 -1.50
N HIS A 37 -3.83 -12.97 -0.42
CA HIS A 37 -5.26 -12.75 -0.23
C HIS A 37 -5.56 -12.30 1.20
N LEU A 38 -6.74 -11.70 1.41
CA LEU A 38 -7.22 -11.41 2.76
C LEU A 38 -7.53 -12.71 3.52
N PRO A 39 -7.34 -12.75 4.84
CA PRO A 39 -7.85 -13.85 5.66
C PRO A 39 -9.39 -13.84 5.66
N GLY A 40 -10.00 -14.94 6.14
CA GLY A 40 -11.43 -14.94 6.41
C GLY A 40 -11.82 -13.81 7.37
N ILE A 41 -12.91 -13.11 7.06
CA ILE A 41 -13.42 -11.97 7.85
C ILE A 41 -14.77 -12.34 8.45
N VAL A 42 -14.90 -12.19 9.77
CA VAL A 42 -16.17 -12.41 10.48
C VAL A 42 -16.98 -11.11 10.51
N GLU A 43 -18.17 -11.14 9.92
CA GLU A 43 -19.17 -10.06 9.93
C GLU A 43 -20.55 -10.58 10.35
N ASP A 44 -21.41 -9.67 10.83
CA ASP A 44 -22.80 -9.98 11.15
C ASP A 44 -23.60 -10.29 9.87
N ILE A 45 -24.35 -11.39 9.89
CA ILE A 45 -25.17 -11.90 8.77
C ILE A 45 -26.19 -10.87 8.29
N ASP A 46 -26.74 -10.07 9.21
CA ASP A 46 -27.82 -9.11 8.93
C ASP A 46 -27.37 -7.94 8.03
N ASN A 47 -26.06 -7.76 7.79
CA ASN A 47 -25.53 -6.56 7.16
C ASN A 47 -25.00 -6.73 5.72
N THR A 48 -24.92 -7.93 5.13
CA THR A 48 -24.48 -8.06 3.71
C THR A 48 -24.63 -9.47 3.11
N TRP A 49 -25.15 -9.55 1.88
CA TRP A 49 -25.15 -10.78 1.06
C TRP A 49 -23.82 -11.05 0.33
N PHE A 50 -22.88 -10.08 0.32
CA PHE A 50 -21.65 -10.12 -0.47
C PHE A 50 -20.40 -9.80 0.37
N PRO A 51 -19.24 -10.44 0.10
CA PRO A 51 -18.01 -10.24 0.85
C PRO A 51 -17.33 -8.91 0.47
N ARG A 52 -17.89 -7.79 0.92
CA ARG A 52 -17.48 -6.42 0.54
C ARG A 52 -16.00 -6.12 0.68
N TYR A 53 -15.36 -6.57 1.76
CA TYR A 53 -13.92 -6.36 1.99
C TYR A 53 -13.06 -7.12 0.98
N HIS A 54 -13.45 -8.35 0.62
CA HIS A 54 -12.76 -9.08 -0.45
C HIS A 54 -12.98 -8.39 -1.80
N GLY A 55 -14.16 -7.81 -2.04
CA GLY A 55 -14.44 -7.01 -3.24
C GLY A 55 -13.50 -5.82 -3.41
N ILE A 56 -13.40 -4.94 -2.42
CA ILE A 56 -12.48 -3.80 -2.49
C ILE A 56 -11.00 -4.24 -2.55
N PHE A 57 -10.64 -5.32 -1.87
CA PHE A 57 -9.28 -5.84 -1.94
C PHE A 57 -8.93 -6.41 -3.31
N ASN A 58 -9.87 -7.10 -3.97
CA ASN A 58 -9.71 -7.55 -5.35
C ASN A 58 -9.48 -6.36 -6.30
N GLN A 59 -10.22 -5.26 -6.12
CA GLN A 59 -9.99 -4.04 -6.88
C GLN A 59 -8.57 -3.51 -6.66
N ILE A 60 -8.13 -3.38 -5.39
CA ILE A 60 -6.78 -2.90 -5.06
C ILE A 60 -5.70 -3.80 -5.69
N LYS A 61 -5.86 -5.13 -5.60
CA LYS A 61 -4.95 -6.09 -6.24
C LYS A 61 -4.90 -5.88 -7.75
N GLN A 62 -6.06 -5.78 -8.41
CA GLN A 62 -6.13 -5.66 -9.86
C GLN A 62 -5.48 -4.35 -10.33
N GLU A 63 -5.76 -3.24 -9.66
CA GLU A 63 -5.16 -1.94 -9.99
C GLU A 63 -3.64 -1.94 -9.78
N TYR A 64 -3.15 -2.59 -8.72
CA TYR A 64 -1.72 -2.76 -8.47
C TYR A 64 -1.03 -3.54 -9.60
N VAL A 65 -1.54 -4.74 -9.94
CA VAL A 65 -0.91 -5.58 -10.96
C VAL A 65 -1.00 -4.97 -12.36
N SER A 66 -2.08 -4.26 -12.66
CA SER A 66 -2.22 -3.50 -13.91
C SER A 66 -1.22 -2.34 -13.99
N ALA A 67 -1.07 -1.55 -12.91
CA ALA A 67 -0.07 -0.48 -12.88
C ALA A 67 1.36 -1.04 -13.01
N ARG A 68 1.68 -2.15 -12.33
CA ARG A 68 2.95 -2.84 -12.47
C ARG A 68 3.22 -3.28 -13.91
N PHE A 69 2.22 -3.84 -14.59
CA PHE A 69 2.36 -4.26 -15.98
C PHE A 69 2.61 -3.08 -16.92
N TRP A 70 1.88 -1.97 -16.75
CA TRP A 70 2.12 -0.75 -17.55
C TRP A 70 3.50 -0.14 -17.32
N ILE A 71 4.04 -0.23 -16.10
CA ILE A 71 5.43 0.16 -15.82
C ILE A 71 6.39 -0.73 -16.58
N TYR A 72 6.22 -2.06 -16.48
CA TYR A 72 7.05 -3.01 -17.21
C TYR A 72 7.05 -2.73 -18.72
N GLU A 73 5.86 -2.63 -19.32
CA GLU A 73 5.75 -2.33 -20.76
C GLU A 73 6.40 -0.99 -21.10
N GLY A 74 6.11 0.07 -20.33
CA GLY A 74 6.58 1.41 -20.62
C GLY A 74 8.09 1.62 -20.43
N LEU A 75 8.74 0.78 -19.62
CA LEU A 75 10.19 0.80 -19.41
C LEU A 75 10.96 -0.14 -20.36
N THR A 76 10.34 -1.26 -20.76
CA THR A 76 11.03 -2.29 -21.57
C THR A 76 10.79 -2.14 -23.07
N ASP A 77 9.61 -1.69 -23.49
CA ASP A 77 9.31 -1.45 -24.90
C ASP A 77 9.63 0.00 -25.28
N ARG A 78 10.77 0.17 -25.97
CA ARG A 78 11.21 1.45 -26.54
C ARG A 78 10.90 1.59 -28.03
N THR A 79 10.09 0.69 -28.60
CA THR A 79 9.74 0.76 -30.01
C THR A 79 8.77 1.92 -30.28
N LEU A 80 8.86 2.49 -31.49
CA LEU A 80 7.94 3.55 -31.90
C LEU A 80 6.53 2.98 -32.06
N HIS A 81 5.64 3.36 -31.16
CA HIS A 81 4.25 2.92 -31.19
C HIS A 81 3.45 3.70 -32.24
N TYR A 82 2.43 3.07 -32.83
CA TYR A 82 1.60 3.73 -33.85
C TYR A 82 0.83 4.95 -33.31
N SER A 83 0.57 5.01 -31.99
CA SER A 83 -0.04 6.18 -31.33
C SER A 83 0.85 7.42 -31.35
N ASP A 84 2.16 7.24 -31.53
CA ASP A 84 3.13 8.33 -31.55
C ASP A 84 3.39 8.81 -32.99
N LYS A 85 2.88 8.09 -34.00
CA LYS A 85 2.99 8.49 -35.41
C LYS A 85 2.16 9.73 -35.68
N ASP A 86 2.71 10.63 -36.48
CA ASP A 86 2.08 11.88 -36.90
C ASP A 86 1.69 12.82 -35.74
N VAL A 87 2.28 12.62 -34.54
CA VAL A 87 2.18 13.55 -33.41
C VAL A 87 3.27 14.60 -33.57
N TYR A 88 2.91 15.79 -34.05
CA TYR A 88 3.86 16.88 -34.25
C TYR A 88 4.27 17.51 -32.91
N LEU A 89 5.48 17.20 -32.46
CA LEU A 89 6.12 17.81 -31.29
C LEU A 89 7.24 18.75 -31.74
N VAL A 90 7.27 19.97 -31.18
CA VAL A 90 8.35 20.92 -31.45
C VAL A 90 9.59 20.46 -30.70
N ASP A 91 10.72 20.38 -31.40
CA ASP A 91 12.02 20.12 -30.77
C ASP A 91 12.43 21.32 -29.91
N THR A 92 12.44 21.12 -28.60
CA THR A 92 12.80 22.12 -27.59
C THR A 92 14.31 22.17 -27.29
N LEU A 93 15.13 21.37 -28.01
CA LEU A 93 16.59 21.31 -27.92
C LEU A 93 17.16 20.92 -26.54
N ASP A 94 16.31 20.37 -25.67
CA ASP A 94 16.62 19.91 -24.32
C ASP A 94 16.42 18.39 -24.12
N TYR A 95 16.19 17.66 -25.22
CA TYR A 95 16.10 16.19 -25.27
C TYR A 95 15.06 15.55 -24.32
N PRO A 96 13.77 15.96 -24.40
CA PRO A 96 12.71 15.37 -23.61
C PRO A 96 12.29 14.01 -24.17
N VAL A 97 11.98 13.08 -23.26
CA VAL A 97 11.42 11.78 -23.58
C VAL A 97 9.90 11.91 -23.71
N TYR A 98 9.41 11.66 -24.92
CA TYR A 98 7.98 11.58 -25.23
C TYR A 98 7.66 10.24 -25.92
N GLY A 99 6.44 9.77 -25.72
CA GLY A 99 5.94 8.54 -26.34
C GLY A 99 4.96 7.80 -25.44
N ILE A 100 4.21 6.85 -26.02
CA ILE A 100 3.20 6.11 -25.25
C ILE A 100 3.81 5.33 -24.07
N GLY A 101 5.05 4.84 -24.22
CA GLY A 101 5.74 4.09 -23.16
C GLY A 101 5.87 4.92 -21.89
N ILE A 102 6.41 6.14 -21.99
CA ILE A 102 6.56 7.01 -20.82
C ILE A 102 5.21 7.47 -20.26
N GLU A 103 4.20 7.68 -21.12
CA GLU A 103 2.85 8.02 -20.66
C GLU A 103 2.17 6.85 -19.93
N LYS A 104 2.41 5.59 -20.32
CA LYS A 104 1.99 4.40 -19.54
C LYS A 104 2.61 4.43 -18.15
N VAL A 105 3.92 4.71 -18.04
CA VAL A 105 4.61 4.80 -16.75
C VAL A 105 4.02 5.93 -15.89
N LYS A 106 3.80 7.12 -16.46
CA LYS A 106 3.16 8.26 -15.74
C LYS A 106 1.73 7.93 -15.30
N ALA A 107 0.95 7.22 -16.12
CA ALA A 107 -0.40 6.79 -15.76
C ALA A 107 -0.39 5.77 -14.62
N ALA A 108 0.50 4.78 -14.70
CA ALA A 108 0.72 3.80 -13.65
C ALA A 108 1.18 4.43 -12.34
N TYR A 109 2.07 5.42 -12.38
CA TYR A 109 2.54 6.16 -11.22
C TYR A 109 1.39 6.84 -10.46
N ARG A 110 0.47 7.49 -11.18
CA ARG A 110 -0.74 8.08 -10.58
C ARG A 110 -1.66 7.00 -10.02
N SER A 111 -1.84 5.90 -10.74
CA SER A 111 -2.64 4.75 -10.30
C SER A 111 -2.13 4.19 -8.96
N ILE A 112 -0.81 3.99 -8.82
CA ILE A 112 -0.20 3.51 -7.59
C ILE A 112 -0.41 4.48 -6.43
N TYR A 113 -0.30 5.79 -6.67
CA TYR A 113 -0.62 6.79 -5.65
C TYR A 113 -2.06 6.70 -5.15
N SER A 114 -3.01 6.38 -6.04
CA SER A 114 -4.42 6.21 -5.66
C SER A 114 -4.66 4.98 -4.78
N ILE A 115 -3.79 3.97 -4.84
CA ILE A 115 -3.90 2.75 -4.01
C ILE A 115 -3.83 3.12 -2.52
N PHE A 116 -2.95 4.04 -2.12
CA PHE A 116 -2.84 4.44 -0.72
C PHE A 116 -4.15 5.03 -0.16
N ASP A 117 -4.87 5.82 -0.96
CA ASP A 117 -6.17 6.36 -0.57
C ASP A 117 -7.24 5.26 -0.50
N LYS A 118 -7.19 4.25 -1.37
CA LYS A 118 -8.06 3.07 -1.31
C LYS A 118 -7.78 2.20 -0.09
N LEU A 119 -6.52 2.04 0.31
CA LEU A 119 -6.14 1.38 1.57
C LEU A 119 -6.71 2.14 2.78
N ALA A 120 -6.69 3.47 2.74
CA ALA A 120 -7.29 4.29 3.80
C ALA A 120 -8.82 4.15 3.84
N TYR A 121 -9.48 4.14 2.68
CA TYR A 121 -10.91 3.90 2.58
C TYR A 121 -11.27 2.52 3.13
N PHE A 122 -10.54 1.47 2.74
CA PHE A 122 -10.70 0.12 3.28
C PHE A 122 -10.65 0.14 4.80
N LEU A 123 -9.57 0.70 5.38
CA LEU A 123 -9.36 0.71 6.82
C LEU A 123 -10.42 1.53 7.55
N ASN A 124 -10.88 2.64 6.97
CA ASN A 124 -11.96 3.44 7.53
C ASN A 124 -13.24 2.63 7.70
N LYS A 125 -13.62 1.85 6.68
CA LYS A 125 -14.80 0.97 6.73
C LYS A 125 -14.59 -0.20 7.68
N TYR A 126 -13.47 -0.92 7.54
CA TYR A 126 -13.19 -2.13 8.30
C TYR A 126 -13.03 -1.84 9.82
N LEU A 127 -12.26 -0.82 10.19
CA LEU A 127 -12.05 -0.43 11.59
C LEU A 127 -13.18 0.46 12.14
N LYS A 128 -14.21 0.75 11.33
CA LYS A 128 -15.35 1.60 11.70
C LYS A 128 -14.92 2.96 12.27
N LEU A 129 -13.95 3.63 11.62
CA LEU A 129 -13.38 4.90 12.12
C LEU A 129 -14.33 6.10 11.97
N GLY A 130 -15.40 5.97 11.17
CA GLY A 130 -16.44 6.98 11.02
C GLY A 130 -15.99 8.25 10.30
N ILE A 131 -14.95 8.18 9.47
CA ILE A 131 -14.50 9.30 8.63
C ILE A 131 -15.41 9.35 7.40
N SER A 132 -15.84 10.55 7.00
CA SER A 132 -16.67 10.73 5.79
C SER A 132 -15.96 10.21 4.54
N ASP A 133 -16.73 9.57 3.66
CA ASP A 133 -16.23 8.99 2.40
C ASP A 133 -15.68 10.06 1.45
N ASP A 134 -16.20 11.29 1.49
CA ASP A 134 -15.72 12.40 0.66
C ASP A 134 -14.37 12.98 1.12
N VAL A 135 -13.97 12.68 2.36
CA VAL A 135 -12.81 13.30 3.00
C VAL A 135 -11.70 12.29 3.26
N ILE A 136 -12.01 10.99 3.30
CA ILE A 136 -11.03 9.97 3.59
C ILE A 136 -9.94 9.95 2.53
N SER A 137 -8.70 9.98 3.01
CA SER A 137 -7.47 9.87 2.24
C SER A 137 -6.42 9.24 3.13
N PHE A 138 -5.31 8.81 2.55
CA PHE A 138 -4.20 8.27 3.29
C PHE A 138 -3.66 9.26 4.34
N VAL A 139 -3.81 10.56 4.10
CA VAL A 139 -3.49 11.61 5.09
C VAL A 139 -4.52 11.68 6.20
N ASN A 140 -5.80 11.77 5.83
CA ASN A 140 -6.89 12.03 6.77
C ASN A 140 -7.26 10.80 7.62
N LEU A 141 -6.78 9.62 7.23
CA LEU A 141 -6.79 8.42 8.07
C LEU A 141 -6.07 8.66 9.41
N TRP A 142 -4.91 9.34 9.39
CA TRP A 142 -4.07 9.52 10.57
C TRP A 142 -4.38 10.80 11.35
N TYR A 143 -4.81 11.86 10.66
CA TYR A 143 -5.00 13.19 11.22
C TYR A 143 -6.45 13.65 11.13
N LYS A 144 -6.92 14.28 12.20
CA LYS A 144 -8.17 15.06 12.19
C LYS A 144 -7.92 16.47 11.66
N ASP A 145 -6.73 17.00 11.94
CA ASP A 145 -6.26 18.29 11.46
C ASP A 145 -4.77 18.17 11.11
N VAL A 146 -4.47 18.25 9.82
CA VAL A 146 -3.10 18.12 9.30
C VAL A 146 -2.25 19.33 9.68
N ARG A 147 -2.85 20.54 9.69
CA ARG A 147 -2.14 21.81 9.95
C ARG A 147 -1.64 21.86 11.39
N ASN A 148 -2.50 21.48 12.33
CA ASN A 148 -2.17 21.43 13.75
C ASN A 148 -1.56 20.09 14.19
N GLN A 149 -1.20 19.21 13.24
CA GLN A 149 -0.66 17.86 13.49
C GLN A 149 -1.50 17.03 14.48
N LYS A 150 -2.81 17.27 14.54
CA LYS A 150 -3.72 16.61 15.50
C LYS A 150 -4.08 15.22 15.01
N ARG A 151 -3.43 14.21 15.57
CA ARG A 151 -3.70 12.79 15.28
C ARG A 151 -5.07 12.35 15.80
N ARG A 152 -5.68 11.36 15.12
CA ARG A 152 -6.94 10.71 15.56
C ARG A 152 -6.68 9.78 16.74
N LYS A 153 -7.46 9.91 17.80
CA LYS A 153 -7.27 9.08 19.02
C LYS A 153 -7.68 7.64 18.79
N GLU A 154 -8.67 7.44 17.91
CA GLU A 154 -9.24 6.15 17.52
C GLU A 154 -8.17 5.26 16.89
N ILE A 155 -7.44 5.79 15.89
CA ILE A 155 -6.37 5.03 15.23
C ILE A 155 -5.16 4.84 16.14
N GLN A 156 -4.84 5.80 17.01
CA GLN A 156 -3.78 5.66 18.01
C GLN A 156 -4.06 4.56 19.03
N LYS A 157 -5.34 4.37 19.40
CA LYS A 157 -5.75 3.28 20.29
C LYS A 157 -5.52 1.92 19.61
N ILE A 158 -5.95 1.78 18.36
CA ILE A 158 -5.78 0.54 17.58
C ILE A 158 -4.29 0.23 17.36
N GLN A 159 -3.46 1.24 17.07
CA GLN A 159 -2.00 1.06 16.89
C GLN A 159 -1.28 0.44 18.10
N ARG A 160 -1.80 0.62 19.32
CA ARG A 160 -1.22 0.01 20.53
C ARG A 160 -1.44 -1.50 20.58
N GLU A 161 -2.51 -1.98 19.94
CA GLU A 161 -2.91 -3.38 19.93
C GLU A 161 -2.62 -4.06 18.58
N ASN A 162 -2.33 -3.29 17.53
CA ASN A 162 -2.06 -3.76 16.18
C ASN A 162 -0.77 -3.14 15.64
N TYR A 163 0.33 -3.88 15.77
CA TYR A 163 1.65 -3.39 15.39
C TYR A 163 1.80 -3.24 13.86
N ALA A 164 1.06 -3.98 13.04
CA ALA A 164 1.10 -3.83 11.58
C ALA A 164 0.62 -2.44 11.13
N LEU A 165 -0.27 -1.82 11.90
CA LEU A 165 -0.71 -0.45 11.69
C LEU A 165 0.41 0.58 11.97
N ASN A 166 1.47 0.21 12.69
CA ASN A 166 2.68 1.03 12.78
C ASN A 166 3.49 0.97 11.49
N GLY A 167 3.59 -0.20 10.85
CA GLY A 167 4.25 -0.36 9.55
C GLY A 167 3.62 0.55 8.49
N LEU A 168 2.29 0.50 8.37
CA LEU A 168 1.56 1.40 7.45
C LEU A 168 1.73 2.89 7.80
N TRP A 169 1.85 3.22 9.09
CA TRP A 169 2.12 4.59 9.52
C TRP A 169 3.53 5.08 9.17
N TRP A 170 4.53 4.18 9.15
CA TRP A 170 5.87 4.51 8.66
C TRP A 170 5.85 4.75 7.16
N ILE A 171 5.21 3.89 6.37
CA ILE A 171 5.00 4.11 4.92
C ILE A 171 4.32 5.46 4.65
N TYR A 172 3.33 5.85 5.47
CA TYR A 172 2.73 7.18 5.39
C TYR A 172 3.73 8.32 5.64
N LYS A 173 4.57 8.21 6.67
CA LYS A 173 5.54 9.26 6.98
C LYS A 173 6.61 9.38 5.91
N ASP A 174 7.01 8.24 5.37
CA ASP A 174 7.92 8.05 4.25
C ASP A 174 7.42 8.78 3.01
N LEU A 175 6.21 8.46 2.51
CA LEU A 175 5.59 9.14 1.36
C LEU A 175 5.38 10.65 1.54
N ARG A 176 5.21 11.11 2.77
CA ARG A 176 4.97 12.52 3.08
C ARG A 176 6.24 13.27 3.45
N ASN A 177 7.38 12.59 3.44
CA ASN A 177 8.67 13.14 3.81
C ASN A 177 8.62 13.92 5.14
N LYS A 178 7.85 13.41 6.12
CA LYS A 178 7.70 14.08 7.41
C LYS A 178 8.98 13.94 8.20
N THR A 179 9.41 15.04 8.82
CA THR A 179 10.58 15.02 9.69
C THR A 179 10.32 14.13 10.90
N VAL A 180 11.28 13.26 11.23
CA VAL A 180 11.21 12.41 12.42
C VAL A 180 11.89 13.08 13.60
N TYR A 181 12.94 13.86 13.35
CA TYR A 181 13.67 14.63 14.35
C TYR A 181 14.38 15.84 13.70
N GLY A 182 14.00 17.06 14.07
CA GLY A 182 14.55 18.29 13.47
C GLY A 182 14.31 18.35 11.95
N ASP A 183 15.36 18.64 11.17
CA ASP A 183 15.35 18.70 9.69
C ASP A 183 15.70 17.35 9.02
N LYS A 184 15.84 16.26 9.78
CA LYS A 184 16.11 14.94 9.21
C LYS A 184 14.83 14.34 8.62
N HIS A 185 14.79 14.34 7.29
CA HIS A 185 13.88 13.54 6.47
C HIS A 185 14.22 12.04 6.61
N ILE A 186 13.21 11.17 6.51
CA ILE A 186 13.40 9.71 6.63
C ILE A 186 14.17 9.18 5.43
N ASP A 187 13.82 9.68 4.23
CA ASP A 187 14.47 9.30 2.98
C ASP A 187 14.32 10.43 1.92
N PRO A 188 15.43 11.00 1.41
CA PRO A 188 15.42 11.99 0.33
C PRO A 188 14.72 11.53 -0.97
N VAL A 189 14.75 10.22 -1.27
CA VAL A 189 14.11 9.62 -2.46
C VAL A 189 12.61 9.88 -2.42
N LEU A 190 11.98 9.76 -1.25
CA LEU A 190 10.53 9.85 -1.08
C LEU A 190 10.00 11.29 -1.20
N LYS A 191 10.85 12.29 -0.92
CA LYS A 191 10.56 13.69 -1.25
C LYS A 191 10.44 13.88 -2.76
N LYS A 192 11.32 13.26 -3.54
CA LYS A 192 11.27 13.32 -5.00
C LYS A 192 9.99 12.66 -5.52
N ILE A 193 9.56 11.52 -4.95
CA ILE A 193 8.32 10.84 -5.36
C ILE A 193 7.10 11.78 -5.27
N SER A 194 6.88 12.42 -4.12
CA SER A 194 5.77 13.37 -3.97
C SER A 194 5.90 14.61 -4.87
N GLY A 195 7.13 15.05 -5.15
CA GLY A 195 7.41 16.17 -6.06
C GLY A 195 7.03 15.84 -7.51
N VAL A 196 7.44 14.66 -7.98
CA VAL A 196 7.13 14.14 -9.32
C VAL A 196 5.62 13.97 -9.49
N ARG A 197 4.91 13.39 -8.51
CA ARG A 197 3.44 13.30 -8.55
C ARG A 197 2.79 14.68 -8.70
N ASN A 198 3.17 15.65 -7.88
CA ASN A 198 2.61 17.00 -7.96
C ASN A 198 2.89 17.64 -9.32
N ALA A 199 4.12 17.48 -9.83
CA ALA A 199 4.49 17.97 -11.15
C ALA A 199 3.63 17.33 -12.26
N MET A 200 3.38 16.02 -12.20
CA MET A 200 2.53 15.30 -13.15
C MET A 200 1.05 15.72 -13.14
N GLU A 201 0.53 16.18 -12.00
CA GLU A 201 -0.89 16.55 -11.86
C GLU A 201 -1.15 18.02 -12.19
N HIS A 202 -0.21 18.90 -11.86
CA HIS A 202 -0.50 20.34 -11.76
C HIS A 202 0.58 21.23 -12.40
N ARG A 203 1.68 20.66 -12.91
CA ARG A 203 2.77 21.45 -13.49
C ARG A 203 3.27 20.83 -14.79
N TYR A 204 4.30 21.45 -15.35
CA TYR A 204 5.03 20.92 -16.48
C TYR A 204 6.15 20.00 -15.98
N LEU A 205 6.01 18.68 -16.22
CA LEU A 205 7.05 17.69 -15.96
C LEU A 205 7.82 17.41 -17.25
N LYS A 206 9.14 17.59 -17.21
CA LYS A 206 10.09 17.18 -18.26
C LYS A 206 10.91 16.00 -17.78
N ILE A 207 10.84 14.90 -18.54
CA ILE A 207 11.66 13.71 -18.35
C ILE A 207 12.71 13.74 -19.44
N LEU A 208 13.97 13.73 -19.07
CA LEU A 208 15.07 14.04 -19.98
C LEU A 208 16.00 12.84 -20.13
N ASP A 209 16.44 12.58 -21.36
CA ASP A 209 17.29 11.43 -21.70
C ASP A 209 18.77 11.71 -21.46
N TYR A 210 19.12 12.16 -20.25
CA TYR A 210 20.52 12.31 -19.83
C TYR A 210 20.75 11.88 -18.39
N TYR A 211 21.88 11.22 -18.17
CA TYR A 211 22.26 10.58 -16.92
C TYR A 211 22.58 11.59 -15.79
N GLU A 212 23.03 12.80 -16.12
CA GLU A 212 23.63 13.73 -15.15
C GLU A 212 22.91 15.10 -15.10
N LEU A 213 21.72 15.13 -14.51
CA LEU A 213 21.12 16.39 -14.01
C LEU A 213 21.93 17.06 -12.89
N ASN A 214 22.82 16.31 -12.25
CA ASN A 214 23.61 16.78 -11.11
C ASN A 214 24.91 17.50 -11.50
N LEU A 215 25.30 17.50 -12.79
CA LEU A 215 26.41 18.31 -13.27
C LEU A 215 25.88 19.68 -13.73
N ASN A 216 26.00 20.64 -12.81
CA ASN A 216 25.76 22.08 -12.99
C ASN A 216 24.28 22.50 -12.96
N LYS A 217 23.82 22.92 -11.78
CA LYS A 217 22.67 23.86 -11.61
C LYS A 217 22.81 25.16 -12.41
N GLU A 218 23.95 25.40 -13.05
CA GLU A 218 24.27 26.51 -13.94
C GLU A 218 24.25 26.13 -15.44
N SER A 219 23.65 24.99 -15.80
CA SER A 219 23.39 24.70 -17.20
C SER A 219 22.23 25.59 -17.69
N SER A 220 22.54 26.51 -18.61
CA SER A 220 21.56 27.29 -19.39
C SER A 220 20.54 26.46 -20.20
N ARG A 221 20.62 25.12 -20.12
CA ARG A 221 19.75 24.16 -20.81
C ARG A 221 18.63 23.60 -19.92
N LEU A 222 18.59 23.95 -18.64
CA LEU A 222 17.49 23.54 -17.77
C LEU A 222 16.35 24.55 -17.87
N ASP A 223 15.17 24.07 -18.27
CA ASP A 223 13.96 24.88 -18.28
C ASP A 223 13.50 25.16 -16.86
N GLU A 224 13.68 26.39 -16.38
CA GLU A 224 13.27 26.82 -15.05
C GLU A 224 11.75 26.75 -14.83
N PHE A 225 10.96 26.77 -15.91
CA PHE A 225 9.50 26.66 -15.84
C PHE A 225 9.04 25.21 -15.57
N ALA A 226 9.84 24.23 -15.98
CA ALA A 226 9.57 22.82 -15.83
C ALA A 226 10.11 22.22 -14.52
N TYR A 227 9.45 21.20 -14.02
CA TYR A 227 10.09 20.25 -13.11
C TYR A 227 10.88 19.25 -13.97
N ASN A 228 12.20 19.32 -13.92
CA ASN A 228 13.10 18.46 -14.70
C ASN A 228 13.53 17.23 -13.90
N ILE A 229 13.46 16.06 -14.51
CA ILE A 229 13.94 14.79 -13.97
C ILE A 229 14.58 13.95 -15.08
N SER A 230 15.63 13.18 -14.77
CA SER A 230 16.25 12.28 -15.73
C SER A 230 15.36 11.05 -15.90
N PHE A 231 15.47 10.38 -17.05
CA PHE A 231 14.75 9.13 -17.26
C PHE A 231 15.09 8.10 -16.16
N ASN A 232 16.38 7.95 -15.81
CA ASN A 232 16.81 7.01 -14.78
C ASN A 232 16.28 7.35 -13.39
N ASP A 233 16.33 8.62 -12.96
CA ASP A 233 15.75 9.04 -11.68
C ASP A 233 14.24 8.76 -11.68
N PHE A 234 13.55 8.99 -12.80
CA PHE A 234 12.11 8.74 -12.91
C PHE A 234 11.78 7.24 -12.84
N GLU A 235 12.58 6.40 -13.51
CA GLU A 235 12.48 4.95 -13.46
C GLU A 235 12.67 4.44 -12.02
N GLU A 236 13.78 4.81 -11.37
CA GLU A 236 14.08 4.43 -9.98
C GLU A 236 12.95 4.84 -9.02
N LEU A 237 12.48 6.09 -9.10
CA LEU A 237 11.37 6.56 -8.26
C LEU A 237 10.06 5.82 -8.52
N THR A 238 9.84 5.36 -9.75
CA THR A 238 8.65 4.59 -10.11
C THR A 238 8.69 3.19 -9.51
N ILE A 239 9.84 2.52 -9.58
CA ILE A 239 10.03 1.20 -8.95
C ILE A 239 9.93 1.29 -7.43
N GLU A 240 10.54 2.32 -6.82
CA GLU A 240 10.44 2.53 -5.37
C GLU A 240 9.00 2.83 -4.92
N LEU A 241 8.24 3.61 -5.67
CA LEU A 241 6.81 3.82 -5.41
C LEU A 241 6.02 2.50 -5.47
N LEU A 242 6.33 1.65 -6.45
CA LEU A 242 5.68 0.35 -6.64
C LEU A 242 5.99 -0.61 -5.48
N LYS A 243 7.24 -0.63 -4.99
CA LYS A 243 7.63 -1.37 -3.77
C LYS A 243 6.90 -0.85 -2.54
N LEU A 244 6.82 0.46 -2.34
CA LEU A 244 6.08 1.04 -1.20
C LEU A 244 4.59 0.68 -1.22
N ALA A 245 3.97 0.65 -2.39
CA ALA A 245 2.59 0.24 -2.53
C ALA A 245 2.40 -1.26 -2.24
N ARG A 246 3.32 -2.11 -2.69
CA ARG A 246 3.37 -3.53 -2.32
C ARG A 246 3.40 -3.70 -0.80
N GLU A 247 4.35 -3.01 -0.14
CA GLU A 247 4.47 -3.06 1.32
C GLU A 247 3.18 -2.61 2.01
N ALA A 248 2.55 -1.54 1.52
CA ALA A 248 1.31 -1.06 2.09
C ALA A 248 0.14 -2.07 1.95
N ILE A 249 0.07 -2.78 0.82
CA ILE A 249 -0.91 -3.86 0.59
C ILE A 249 -0.63 -5.04 1.54
N ILE A 250 0.62 -5.47 1.68
CA ILE A 250 1.01 -6.54 2.62
C ILE A 250 0.66 -6.13 4.06
N GLN A 251 0.97 -4.89 4.44
CA GLN A 251 0.65 -4.38 5.77
C GLN A 251 -0.86 -4.34 6.02
N LEU A 252 -1.68 -4.03 5.01
CA LEU A 252 -3.13 -4.13 5.14
C LEU A 252 -3.55 -5.55 5.53
N ILE A 253 -3.08 -6.57 4.82
CA ILE A 253 -3.41 -7.97 5.13
C ILE A 253 -3.02 -8.32 6.57
N MET A 254 -1.83 -7.89 7.00
CA MET A 254 -1.36 -8.12 8.37
C MET A 254 -2.21 -7.40 9.42
N ILE A 255 -2.65 -6.17 9.14
CA ILE A 255 -3.58 -5.43 10.00
C ILE A 255 -4.88 -6.25 10.17
N ILE A 256 -5.47 -6.72 9.07
CA ILE A 256 -6.71 -7.50 9.10
C ILE A 256 -6.52 -8.82 9.84
N LYS A 257 -5.43 -9.55 9.58
CA LYS A 257 -5.13 -10.82 10.27
C LYS A 257 -5.07 -10.64 11.79
N ILE A 258 -4.42 -9.57 12.26
CA ILE A 258 -4.32 -9.26 13.69
C ILE A 258 -5.68 -8.84 14.28
N GLU A 259 -6.50 -8.08 13.55
CA GLU A 259 -7.83 -7.70 14.04
C GLU A 259 -8.81 -8.89 14.07
N GLU A 260 -8.82 -9.74 13.05
CA GLU A 260 -9.65 -10.94 13.03
C GLU A 260 -9.26 -11.92 14.14
N SER A 261 -7.96 -12.08 14.45
CA SER A 261 -7.54 -12.97 15.55
C SER A 261 -8.00 -12.49 16.93
N LYS A 262 -8.33 -11.20 17.10
CA LYS A 262 -8.90 -10.66 18.34
C LYS A 262 -10.41 -10.91 18.45
N LYS A 263 -11.11 -11.12 17.32
CA LYS A 263 -12.56 -11.31 17.32
C LYS A 263 -12.99 -12.63 17.96
N VAL A 264 -12.09 -13.60 18.13
CA VAL A 264 -12.35 -14.86 18.87
C VAL A 264 -12.81 -14.63 20.32
N PHE A 265 -12.48 -13.46 20.88
CA PHE A 265 -12.94 -13.05 22.21
C PHE A 265 -14.24 -12.25 22.20
N GLN A 266 -14.88 -12.05 21.04
CA GLN A 266 -16.16 -11.38 20.98
C GLN A 266 -17.25 -12.29 21.56
N ARG A 267 -18.21 -11.64 22.21
CA ARG A 267 -19.37 -12.33 22.75
C ARG A 267 -20.16 -12.95 21.59
N PHE A 268 -20.52 -14.22 21.73
CA PHE A 268 -21.21 -15.00 20.70
C PHE A 268 -20.36 -15.33 19.46
N TYR A 269 -19.03 -15.24 19.55
CA TYR A 269 -18.16 -15.71 18.48
C TYR A 269 -18.35 -17.22 18.26
N THR A 270 -18.70 -17.60 17.03
CA THR A 270 -18.78 -19.00 16.58
C THR A 270 -18.29 -19.09 15.14
N GLU A 271 -17.43 -20.08 14.84
CA GLU A 271 -17.03 -20.38 13.45
C GLU A 271 -18.17 -21.00 12.64
N ASN A 272 -19.14 -21.62 13.31
CA ASN A 272 -20.28 -22.26 12.67
C ASN A 272 -21.59 -21.64 13.20
N THR A 273 -22.22 -20.83 12.35
CA THR A 273 -23.47 -20.11 12.59
C THR A 273 -24.72 -20.96 12.34
N SER A 274 -24.57 -22.26 12.05
CA SER A 274 -25.70 -23.16 11.82
C SER A 274 -26.62 -23.19 13.04
N ARG A 275 -27.93 -23.00 12.79
CA ARG A 275 -29.01 -23.02 13.79
C ARG A 275 -29.07 -24.31 14.63
N THR A 276 -28.35 -25.35 14.25
CA THR A 276 -28.28 -26.66 14.91
C THR A 276 -27.13 -26.80 15.91
N ASN A 277 -26.25 -25.82 16.07
CA ASN A 277 -25.17 -25.87 17.05
C ASN A 277 -25.66 -25.50 18.45
N THR A 278 -26.23 -26.48 19.15
CA THR A 278 -26.61 -26.36 20.57
C THR A 278 -25.43 -26.36 21.53
N GLU A 279 -24.20 -26.63 21.05
CA GLU A 279 -23.06 -26.94 21.93
C GLU A 279 -22.12 -25.77 22.25
N SER A 280 -22.19 -24.64 21.56
CA SER A 280 -21.37 -23.47 21.95
C SER A 280 -22.12 -22.16 21.80
N SER A 281 -22.36 -21.50 22.94
CA SER A 281 -22.95 -20.17 23.00
C SER A 281 -22.03 -19.08 22.44
N GLY A 282 -20.77 -19.41 22.09
CA GLY A 282 -19.74 -18.43 21.72
C GLY A 282 -19.35 -17.48 22.87
N ILE A 283 -19.68 -17.83 24.11
CA ILE A 283 -19.48 -16.97 25.29
C ILE A 283 -18.20 -17.33 26.06
N GLY A 284 -17.70 -18.57 25.93
CA GLY A 284 -16.60 -19.10 26.77
C GLY A 284 -15.35 -18.22 26.78
N LEU A 285 -14.74 -18.00 25.61
CA LEU A 285 -13.53 -17.18 25.49
C LEU A 285 -13.76 -15.71 25.89
N TYR A 286 -14.94 -15.17 25.62
CA TYR A 286 -15.32 -13.83 26.06
C TYR A 286 -15.33 -13.72 27.59
N LEU A 287 -15.98 -14.65 28.30
CA LEU A 287 -16.03 -14.66 29.76
C LEU A 287 -14.64 -14.91 30.36
N SER A 288 -13.87 -15.84 29.80
CA SER A 288 -12.48 -16.09 30.23
C SER A 288 -11.65 -14.82 30.14
N LYS A 289 -11.74 -14.08 29.03
CA LYS A 289 -11.03 -12.81 28.87
C LYS A 289 -11.49 -11.76 29.88
N LYS A 290 -12.81 -11.62 30.10
CA LYS A 290 -13.36 -10.67 31.08
C LYS A 290 -12.90 -10.97 32.51
N LEU A 291 -12.80 -12.25 32.86
CA LEU A 291 -12.30 -12.68 34.17
C LEU A 291 -10.80 -12.34 34.33
N VAL A 292 -9.98 -12.67 33.32
CA VAL A 292 -8.54 -12.33 33.32
C VAL A 292 -8.32 -10.82 33.41
N GLU A 293 -9.05 -10.02 32.62
CA GLU A 293 -9.01 -8.56 32.68
C GLU A 293 -9.43 -8.03 34.06
N GLY A 294 -10.48 -8.62 34.66
CA GLY A 294 -10.94 -8.29 36.01
C GLY A 294 -9.87 -8.55 37.09
N MET A 295 -9.02 -9.55 36.89
CA MET A 295 -7.86 -9.85 37.74
C MET A 295 -6.64 -8.99 37.43
N ARG A 296 -6.78 -7.91 36.64
CA ARG A 296 -5.67 -7.09 36.13
C ARG A 296 -4.61 -7.90 35.36
N GLY A 297 -5.03 -8.99 34.74
CA GLY A 297 -4.26 -9.79 33.80
C GLY A 297 -4.49 -9.39 32.35
N GLU A 298 -3.84 -10.11 31.44
CA GLU A 298 -3.94 -9.93 29.99
C GLU A 298 -4.21 -11.30 29.34
N MET A 299 -5.22 -11.37 28.46
CA MET A 299 -5.51 -12.56 27.65
C MET A 299 -5.46 -12.18 26.16
N THR A 300 -4.60 -12.86 25.42
CA THR A 300 -4.40 -12.64 23.97
C THR A 300 -4.53 -13.95 23.21
N ALA A 301 -4.89 -13.85 21.93
CA ALA A 301 -4.96 -14.98 21.01
C ALA A 301 -4.15 -14.65 19.76
N LYS A 302 -3.49 -15.67 19.22
CA LYS A 302 -2.72 -15.59 17.98
C LYS A 302 -3.03 -16.83 17.13
N LEU A 303 -3.22 -16.64 15.83
CA LEU A 303 -3.31 -17.71 14.85
C LEU A 303 -2.05 -17.68 13.98
N ASP A 304 -1.23 -18.72 14.05
CA ASP A 304 0.05 -18.78 13.36
C ASP A 304 0.35 -20.21 12.88
N GLY A 305 0.68 -20.38 11.60
CA GLY A 305 0.96 -21.71 11.03
C GLY A 305 -0.14 -22.76 11.20
N GLY A 306 -1.43 -22.35 11.28
CA GLY A 306 -2.56 -23.24 11.56
C GLY A 306 -2.74 -23.60 13.04
N ILE A 307 -1.87 -23.10 13.93
CA ILE A 307 -1.98 -23.29 15.38
C ILE A 307 -2.63 -22.06 15.99
N PHE A 308 -3.74 -22.28 16.70
CA PHE A 308 -4.39 -21.26 17.51
C PHE A 308 -3.86 -21.31 18.94
N SER A 309 -3.20 -20.23 19.36
CA SER A 309 -2.57 -20.11 20.68
C SER A 309 -3.24 -19.03 21.51
N ILE A 310 -3.60 -19.36 22.75
CA ILE A 310 -4.09 -18.41 23.75
C ILE A 310 -3.00 -18.22 24.80
N SER A 311 -2.65 -16.97 25.06
CA SER A 311 -1.74 -16.59 26.14
C SER A 311 -2.52 -15.87 27.24
N VAL A 312 -2.36 -16.34 28.48
CA VAL A 312 -2.92 -15.70 29.67
C VAL A 312 -1.76 -15.26 30.56
N LYS A 313 -1.70 -13.97 30.87
CA LYS A 313 -0.79 -13.39 31.85
C LYS A 313 -1.60 -12.92 33.04
N LEU A 314 -1.33 -13.46 34.22
CA LEU A 314 -1.91 -12.99 35.46
C LEU A 314 -0.87 -12.21 36.24
N ARG A 315 -1.31 -11.15 36.93
CA ARG A 315 -0.45 -10.49 37.91
C ARG A 315 -0.28 -11.44 39.09
N ARG A 316 0.97 -11.63 39.53
CA ARG A 316 1.25 -12.31 40.80
C ARG A 316 0.64 -11.45 41.90
N VAL A 317 -0.33 -12.02 42.62
CA VAL A 317 -1.03 -11.38 43.74
C VAL A 317 -0.08 -11.21 44.91
#